data_AF-A0A348B490-F1
#
_entry.id   AF-A0A348B490-F1
#
_cell.length_a   1.000
_cell.length_b   1.000
_cell.length_c   1.000
_cell.angle_alpha   90.00
_cell.angle_beta   90.00
_cell.angle_gamma   90.00
#
_symmetry.space_group_name_H-M   'P 1'
#
loop_
_entity.id
_entity.type
_entity.pdbx_description
1 polymer ?
#
loop_
_entity_poly.entity_id
_entity_poly.type
_entity_poly.pdbx_seq_one_letter_code
_entity_poly.pdbx_strand_id
1 'polypeptide(L)'
;MNNSALASEYMLRASRSLKEARQSHEEGDLVGAVVSAGEAVDYAARVVLALYGIVPLCLGASFVLEYLISKGKATEIVKLVGEMEEIALKGLLAEKLDESSLKSPSVVVREVEVKATIERASRVIEAVEGIFDDFHD
;
A
#
# COMPACT_ATOMS: atom_id res chain seq x y z
N MET A 1 23.91 3.82 4.95
CA MET A 1 22.53 4.22 5.31
C MET A 1 21.91 3.02 5.99
N ASN A 2 21.23 3.18 7.13
CA ASN A 2 20.65 2.03 7.84
C ASN A 2 19.32 1.65 7.17
N ASN A 3 19.43 0.95 6.05
CA ASN A 3 18.29 0.55 5.21
C ASN A 3 17.28 -0.30 6.00
N SER A 4 17.77 -1.14 6.92
CA SER A 4 16.95 -1.92 7.84
C SER A 4 16.10 -1.04 8.76
N ALA A 5 16.69 -0.02 9.39
CA ALA A 5 15.93 0.90 10.25
C ALA A 5 14.87 1.69 9.47
N LEU A 6 15.18 2.11 8.25
CA LEU A 6 14.22 2.79 7.37
C LEU A 6 13.08 1.85 6.94
N ALA A 7 13.41 0.61 6.58
CA ALA A 7 12.42 -0.42 6.26
C ALA A 7 11.50 -0.72 7.46
N SER A 8 12.04 -0.81 8.68
CA SER A 8 11.23 -0.97 9.90
C SER A 8 10.29 0.22 10.16
N GLU A 9 10.74 1.45 9.88
CA GLU A 9 9.88 2.63 10.00
C GLU A 9 8.71 2.56 9.01
N TYR A 10 8.98 2.18 7.75
CA TYR A 10 7.93 2.00 6.76
C TYR A 10 6.98 0.86 7.11
N MET A 11 7.47 -0.23 7.69
CA MET A 11 6.62 -1.32 8.17
C MET A 11 5.65 -0.81 9.26
N LEU A 12 6.17 -0.06 10.23
CA LEU A 12 5.34 0.54 11.29
C LEU A 12 4.25 1.48 10.72
N ARG A 13 4.58 2.27 9.69
CA ARG A 13 3.61 3.13 9.00
C ARG A 13 2.58 2.32 8.23
N ALA A 14 2.98 1.26 7.53
CA ALA A 14 2.07 0.36 6.84
C ALA A 14 1.04 -0.25 7.79
N SER A 15 1.48 -0.77 8.94
CA SER A 15 0.58 -1.34 9.95
C SER A 15 -0.39 -0.30 10.54
N ARG A 16 0.08 0.94 10.75
CA ARG A 16 -0.77 2.05 11.24
C ARG A 16 -1.85 2.43 10.23
N SER A 17 -1.49 2.64 8.97
CA SER A 17 -2.45 2.96 7.91
C SER A 17 -3.46 1.82 7.69
N LEU A 18 -3.04 0.55 7.81
CA LEU A 18 -3.99 -0.58 7.74
C LEU A 18 -4.97 -0.57 8.92
N LYS A 19 -4.52 -0.19 10.12
CA LYS A 19 -5.39 -0.05 11.28
C LYS A 19 -6.39 1.09 11.08
N GLU A 20 -5.93 2.23 10.57
CA GLU A 20 -6.79 3.37 10.23
C GLU A 20 -7.83 2.98 9.18
N ALA A 21 -7.45 2.23 8.14
CA ALA A 21 -8.36 1.73 7.13
C ALA A 21 -9.50 0.87 7.72
N ARG A 22 -9.17 -0.02 8.67
CA ARG A 22 -10.16 -0.84 9.39
C ARG A 22 -11.09 0.02 10.23
N GLN A 23 -10.55 1.02 10.93
CA GLN A 23 -11.33 1.92 11.76
C GLN A 23 -12.30 2.75 10.92
N SER A 24 -11.84 3.38 9.83
CA SER A 24 -12.72 4.13 8.92
C SER A 24 -13.84 3.25 8.36
N HIS A 25 -13.55 2.00 8.01
CA HIS A 25 -14.58 1.06 7.56
C HIS A 25 -15.61 0.75 8.66
N GLU A 26 -15.18 0.53 9.89
CA GLU A 26 -16.07 0.31 11.04
C GLU A 26 -16.96 1.53 11.34
N GLU A 27 -16.45 2.74 11.09
CA GLU A 27 -17.17 4.01 11.24
C GLU A 27 -18.10 4.33 10.04
N GLY A 28 -18.06 3.52 8.98
CA GLY A 28 -18.84 3.71 7.75
C GLY A 28 -18.23 4.71 6.76
N ASP A 29 -17.00 5.17 7.01
CA ASP A 29 -16.22 5.98 6.08
C ASP A 29 -15.50 5.08 5.07
N LEU A 30 -16.21 4.75 4.00
CA LEU A 30 -15.71 3.87 2.93
C LEU A 30 -14.58 4.50 2.12
N VAL A 31 -14.58 5.83 1.97
CA VAL A 31 -13.56 6.54 1.22
C VAL A 31 -12.27 6.58 2.03
N GLY A 32 -12.33 7.04 3.28
CA GLY A 32 -11.18 7.03 4.19
C GLY A 32 -10.59 5.63 4.34
N ALA A 33 -11.44 4.61 4.44
CA ALA A 33 -11.00 3.22 4.48
C ALA A 33 -10.17 2.80 3.26
N VAL A 34 -10.61 3.14 2.05
CA VAL A 34 -9.89 2.81 0.80
C VAL A 34 -8.62 3.64 0.66
N VAL A 35 -8.65 4.93 1.04
CA VAL A 35 -7.48 5.81 1.02
C VAL A 35 -6.39 5.27 1.95
N SER A 36 -6.72 5.02 3.22
CA SER A 36 -5.77 4.47 4.20
C SER A 36 -5.27 3.07 3.82
N ALA A 37 -6.10 2.24 3.17
CA ALA A 37 -5.64 0.96 2.63
C ALA A 37 -4.62 1.14 1.49
N GLY A 38 -4.83 2.13 0.62
CA GLY A 38 -3.87 2.54 -0.42
C GLY A 38 -2.54 3.02 0.17
N GLU A 39 -2.60 3.85 1.21
CA GLU A 39 -1.40 4.33 1.92
C GLU A 39 -0.64 3.20 2.60
N ALA A 40 -1.34 2.27 3.24
CA ALA A 40 -0.75 1.11 3.91
C ALA A 40 0.11 0.29 2.92
N VAL A 41 -0.43 0.10 1.72
CA VAL A 41 0.23 -0.61 0.62
C VAL A 41 1.39 0.20 0.03
N ASP A 42 1.27 1.53 -0.11
CA ASP A 42 2.40 2.38 -0.52
C ASP A 42 3.57 2.27 0.46
N TYR A 43 3.29 2.30 1.77
CA TYR A 43 4.32 2.08 2.78
C TYR A 43 4.93 0.67 2.72
N ALA A 44 4.12 -0.37 2.49
CA ALA A 44 4.63 -1.72 2.27
C ALA A 44 5.57 -1.79 1.05
N ALA A 45 5.25 -1.09 -0.03
CA ALA A 45 6.15 -0.97 -1.18
C ALA A 45 7.46 -0.24 -0.84
N ARG A 46 7.42 0.78 0.03
CA ARG A 46 8.62 1.48 0.51
C ARG A 46 9.51 0.60 1.37
N VAL A 47 8.96 -0.36 2.13
CA VAL A 47 9.76 -1.37 2.85
C VAL A 47 10.64 -2.10 1.86
N VAL A 48 10.03 -2.68 0.82
CA VAL A 48 10.74 -3.45 -0.22
C VAL A 48 11.81 -2.59 -0.88
N LEU A 49 11.46 -1.38 -1.32
CA LEU A 49 12.43 -0.46 -1.93
C LEU A 49 13.60 -0.13 -0.99
N ALA A 50 13.31 0.12 0.29
CA ALA A 50 14.33 0.42 1.29
C ALA A 50 15.30 -0.75 1.52
N LEU A 51 14.81 -2.00 1.53
CA LEU A 51 15.66 -3.20 1.60
C LEU A 51 16.65 -3.27 0.42
N TYR A 52 16.21 -2.87 -0.78
CA TYR A 52 17.08 -2.75 -1.96
C TYR A 52 17.85 -1.43 -2.06
N GLY A 53 17.77 -0.56 -1.04
CA GLY A 53 18.50 0.71 -0.98
C GLY A 53 17.95 1.81 -1.89
N ILE A 54 16.67 1.73 -2.27
CA ILE A 54 15.98 2.71 -3.11
C ILE A 54 15.04 3.55 -2.25
N VAL A 55 15.07 4.88 -2.44
CA VAL A 55 14.15 5.82 -1.81
C VAL A 55 13.37 6.55 -2.91
N PRO A 56 12.06 6.31 -3.07
CA PRO A 56 11.26 6.98 -4.08
C PRO A 56 11.04 8.46 -3.70
N LEU A 57 11.32 9.38 -4.62
CA LEU A 57 11.25 10.83 -4.38
C LEU A 57 9.90 11.47 -4.78
N CYS A 58 9.19 10.94 -5.77
CA CYS A 58 8.05 11.65 -6.38
C CYS A 58 6.89 10.76 -6.85
N LEU A 59 7.13 9.46 -7.09
CA LEU A 59 6.09 8.52 -7.55
C LEU A 59 5.65 7.64 -6.39
N GLY A 60 4.41 7.14 -6.44
CA GLY A 60 3.95 6.09 -5.53
C GLY A 60 4.94 4.92 -5.56
N ALA A 61 5.32 4.46 -4.38
CA ALA A 61 6.40 3.49 -4.20
C ALA A 61 6.09 2.17 -4.90
N SER A 62 4.81 1.78 -4.96
CA SER A 62 4.36 0.61 -5.71
C SER A 62 4.76 0.68 -7.19
N PHE A 63 4.57 1.82 -7.85
CA PHE A 63 4.95 2.03 -9.27
C PHE A 63 6.47 2.05 -9.49
N VAL A 64 7.26 2.32 -8.45
CA VAL A 64 8.72 2.29 -8.53
C VAL A 64 9.25 0.84 -8.41
N LEU A 65 8.46 -0.09 -7.88
CA LEU A 65 8.85 -1.50 -7.81
C LEU A 65 8.94 -2.16 -9.19
N GLU A 66 8.17 -1.70 -10.19
CA GLU A 66 8.33 -2.16 -11.58
C GLU A 66 9.74 -1.89 -12.11
N TYR A 67 10.38 -0.79 -11.69
CA TYR A 67 11.74 -0.51 -12.08
C TYR A 67 12.71 -1.58 -11.54
N LEU A 68 12.53 -2.06 -10.30
CA LEU A 68 13.35 -3.16 -9.75
C LEU A 68 13.16 -4.45 -10.54
N ILE A 69 11.90 -4.80 -10.83
CA ILE A 69 11.55 -5.98 -11.62
C ILE A 69 12.19 -5.90 -13.03
N SER A 70 12.11 -4.73 -13.68
CA SER A 70 12.68 -4.51 -15.02
C SER A 70 14.21 -4.67 -15.05
N LYS A 71 14.87 -4.53 -13.90
CA LYS A 71 16.31 -4.74 -13.72
C LYS A 71 16.66 -6.18 -13.31
N GLY A 72 15.68 -7.08 -13.31
CA GLY A 72 15.85 -8.48 -12.90
C GLY A 72 16.07 -8.67 -11.40
N LYS A 73 15.72 -7.68 -10.58
CA LYS A 73 15.76 -7.77 -9.12
C LYS A 73 14.35 -7.99 -8.58
N ALA A 74 14.22 -8.79 -7.52
CA ALA A 74 12.94 -9.01 -6.86
C ALA A 74 11.86 -9.56 -7.82
N THR A 75 12.22 -10.48 -8.72
CA THR A 75 11.26 -11.07 -9.67
C THR A 75 10.20 -11.96 -8.98
N GLU A 76 10.53 -12.44 -7.79
CA GLU A 76 9.68 -13.24 -6.91
C GLU A 76 8.47 -12.46 -6.38
N ILE A 77 8.55 -11.12 -6.33
CA ILE A 77 7.47 -10.26 -5.83
C ILE A 77 6.58 -9.67 -6.93
N VAL A 78 6.74 -10.05 -8.21
CA VAL A 78 5.98 -9.46 -9.33
C VAL A 78 4.46 -9.49 -9.11
N LYS A 79 3.93 -10.62 -8.63
CA LYS A 79 2.49 -10.75 -8.34
C LYS A 79 2.06 -9.83 -7.19
N LEU A 80 2.92 -9.68 -6.19
CA LEU A 80 2.70 -8.81 -5.04
C LEU A 80 2.68 -7.34 -5.48
N VAL A 81 3.59 -6.94 -6.38
CA VAL A 81 3.64 -5.58 -6.94
C VAL A 81 2.36 -5.22 -7.68
N GLY A 82 1.87 -6.09 -8.56
CA GLY A 82 0.60 -5.82 -9.27
C GLY A 82 -0.59 -5.67 -8.32
N GLU A 83 -0.62 -6.43 -7.23
CA GLU A 83 -1.64 -6.25 -6.18
C GLU A 83 -1.46 -4.94 -5.41
N MET A 84 -0.22 -4.55 -5.11
CA MET A 84 0.09 -3.27 -4.47
C MET A 84 -0.37 -2.08 -5.32
N GLU A 85 -0.09 -2.11 -6.62
CA GLU A 85 -0.47 -1.04 -7.55
C GLU A 85 -1.98 -0.91 -7.68
N GLU A 86 -2.72 -2.02 -7.77
CA GLU A 86 -4.18 -1.97 -7.88
C GLU A 86 -4.81 -1.32 -6.64
N ILE A 87 -4.33 -1.65 -5.45
CA ILE A 87 -4.85 -1.09 -4.19
C ILE A 87 -4.44 0.38 -4.05
N ALA A 88 -3.18 0.72 -4.33
CA ALA A 88 -2.69 2.09 -4.29
C ALA A 88 -3.45 3.00 -5.28
N LEU A 89 -3.71 2.50 -6.49
CA LEU A 89 -4.48 3.23 -7.50
C LEU A 89 -5.93 3.45 -7.06
N LYS A 90 -6.56 2.45 -6.42
CA LYS A 90 -7.91 2.62 -5.85
C LYS A 90 -7.94 3.70 -4.77
N GLY A 91 -6.96 3.71 -3.86
CA GLY A 91 -6.79 4.75 -2.84
C GLY A 91 -6.67 6.15 -3.46
N LEU A 92 -5.75 6.31 -4.42
CA LEU A 92 -5.52 7.57 -5.12
C LEU A 92 -6.77 8.07 -5.86
N LEU A 93 -7.49 7.18 -6.53
CA LEU A 93 -8.73 7.54 -7.24
C LEU A 93 -9.84 7.93 -6.25
N ALA A 94 -9.96 7.24 -5.12
CA ALA A 94 -10.93 7.58 -4.09
C ALA A 94 -10.68 8.99 -3.51
N GLU A 95 -9.42 9.29 -3.17
CA GLU A 95 -8.99 10.61 -2.69
C GLU A 95 -9.33 11.72 -3.70
N LYS A 96 -8.94 11.54 -4.97
CA LYS A 96 -9.16 12.55 -6.03
C LYS A 96 -10.63 12.76 -6.37
N LEU A 97 -11.47 11.74 -6.18
CA LEU A 97 -12.90 11.84 -6.40
C LEU A 97 -13.63 12.49 -5.20
N ASP A 98 -13.13 12.31 -3.99
CA ASP A 98 -13.63 13.00 -2.79
C ASP A 98 -13.39 14.52 -2.87
N GLU A 99 -12.24 14.93 -3.41
CA GLU A 99 -11.94 16.34 -3.71
C GLU A 99 -12.85 16.95 -4.79
N SER A 100 -13.64 16.15 -5.52
CA SER A 100 -14.49 16.60 -6.62
C SER A 100 -15.90 17.00 -6.15
N SER A 101 -16.28 18.26 -6.36
CA SER A 101 -17.62 18.77 -6.03
C SER A 101 -18.77 18.20 -6.86
N LEU A 102 -18.48 17.34 -7.86
CA LEU A 102 -19.45 16.90 -8.88
C LEU A 102 -20.06 15.52 -8.62
N LYS A 103 -19.63 14.76 -7.60
CA LYS A 103 -20.22 13.45 -7.27
C LYS A 103 -20.17 13.19 -5.76
N SER A 104 -21.27 12.69 -5.17
CA SER A 104 -21.22 12.15 -3.81
C SER A 104 -20.26 10.93 -3.78
N PRO A 105 -19.19 10.95 -2.96
CA PRO A 105 -18.15 9.92 -2.92
C PRO A 105 -18.71 8.52 -2.59
N SER A 106 -19.79 8.49 -1.80
CA SER A 106 -20.49 7.28 -1.34
C SER A 106 -21.13 6.43 -2.45
N VAL A 107 -21.25 6.95 -3.68
CA VAL A 107 -21.79 6.19 -4.83
C VAL A 107 -20.68 5.43 -5.57
N VAL A 108 -19.42 5.80 -5.38
CA VAL A 108 -18.27 5.24 -6.12
C VAL A 108 -17.66 4.03 -5.41
N VAL A 109 -17.68 4.02 -4.08
CA VAL A 109 -17.02 3.00 -3.27
C VAL A 109 -18.07 2.15 -2.57
N ARG A 110 -18.10 0.85 -2.85
CA ARG A 110 -19.08 -0.09 -2.28
C ARG A 110 -18.49 -0.83 -1.09
N GLU A 111 -19.29 -1.01 -0.03
CA GLU A 111 -18.94 -1.76 1.18
C GLU A 111 -18.16 -3.06 0.91
N VAL A 112 -18.72 -3.92 0.06
CA VAL A 112 -18.14 -5.24 -0.28
C VAL A 112 -16.76 -5.11 -0.91
N GLU A 113 -16.55 -4.05 -1.71
CA GLU A 113 -15.28 -3.78 -2.37
C GLU A 113 -14.25 -3.23 -1.39
N VAL A 114 -14.66 -2.41 -0.41
CA VAL A 114 -13.76 -1.89 0.64
C VAL A 114 -13.26 -3.00 1.54
N LYS A 115 -14.16 -3.84 2.04
CA LYS A 115 -13.77 -4.96 2.88
C LYS A 115 -12.78 -5.88 2.17
N ALA A 116 -13.06 -6.23 0.91
CA ALA A 116 -12.14 -7.02 0.11
C ALA A 116 -10.79 -6.31 -0.11
N THR A 117 -10.78 -4.99 -0.25
CA THR A 117 -9.56 -4.18 -0.41
C THR A 117 -8.72 -4.18 0.87
N ILE A 118 -9.34 -4.03 2.05
CA ILE A 118 -8.65 -4.10 3.35
C ILE A 118 -8.05 -5.49 3.57
N GLU A 119 -8.80 -6.56 3.27
CA GLU A 119 -8.30 -7.93 3.40
C GLU A 119 -7.12 -8.19 2.46
N ARG A 120 -7.16 -7.67 1.23
CA ARG A 120 -6.04 -7.74 0.28
C ARG A 120 -4.83 -6.96 0.80
N ALA A 121 -5.03 -5.74 1.30
CA ALA A 121 -3.96 -4.93 1.89
C ALA A 121 -3.30 -5.63 3.09
N SER A 122 -4.08 -6.32 3.93
CA SER A 122 -3.55 -7.15 5.03
C SER A 122 -2.62 -8.24 4.53
N ARG A 123 -3.03 -9.00 3.51
CA ARG A 123 -2.20 -10.06 2.91
C ARG A 123 -0.93 -9.51 2.28
N VAL A 124 -1.00 -8.34 1.66
CA VAL A 124 0.17 -7.65 1.10
C VAL A 124 1.18 -7.34 2.21
N ILE A 125 0.72 -6.78 3.34
CA ILE A 125 1.59 -6.43 4.46
C ILE A 125 2.22 -7.70 5.06
N GLU A 126 1.44 -8.75 5.29
CA GLU A 126 1.96 -10.04 5.78
C GLU A 126 3.04 -10.63 4.85
N ALA A 127 2.86 -10.53 3.53
CA ALA A 127 3.86 -10.97 2.57
C ALA A 127 5.13 -10.11 2.61
N VAL A 128 5.00 -8.80 2.81
CA VAL A 128 6.14 -7.88 2.96
C VAL A 128 6.87 -8.08 4.29
N GLU A 129 6.16 -8.43 5.36
CA GLU A 129 6.77 -8.85 6.64
C GLU A 129 7.66 -10.07 6.44
N GLY A 130 7.17 -11.10 5.73
CA GLY A 130 7.98 -12.27 5.38
C GLY A 130 9.26 -11.91 4.60
N ILE A 131 9.16 -11.00 3.61
CA ILE A 131 10.33 -10.52 2.86
C ILE A 131 11.30 -9.75 3.77
N PHE A 132 10.77 -8.93 4.68
CA PHE A 132 11.58 -8.19 5.64
C PHE A 132 12.34 -9.14 6.57
N ASP A 133 11.67 -10.16 7.11
CA ASP A 133 12.27 -11.16 7.99
C ASP A 133 13.36 -11.97 7.27
N ASP A 134 13.07 -12.46 6.05
CA ASP A 134 14.04 -13.18 5.21
C ASP A 134 15.32 -12.37 4.91
N PHE A 135 15.23 -11.04 4.92
CA PHE A 135 16.37 -10.13 4.71
C PHE A 135 17.24 -9.92 5.96
N HIS A 136 16.75 -10.27 7.15
CA HIS A 136 17.42 -10.08 8.44
C HIS A 136 17.87 -11.37 9.12
N ASP A 137 17.48 -12.53 8.57
CA ASP A 137 18.03 -13.86 8.89
C ASP A 137 19.43 -14.08 8.26
#